data_AF-A0A6P8I182-F1
#
_entry.id   AF-A0A6P8I182-F1
#
_cell.length_a   1.000
_cell.length_b   1.000
_cell.length_c   1.000
_cell.angle_alpha   90.00
_cell.angle_beta   90.00
_cell.angle_gamma   90.00
#
_symmetry.space_group_name_H-M   'P 1'
#
loop_
_entity.id
_entity.type
_entity.pdbx_description
1 polymer ?
#
loop_
_entity_poly.entity_id
_entity_poly.type
_entity_poly.pdbx_seq_one_letter_code
_entity_poly.pdbx_strand_id
1 'polypeptide(L)'
;MEVSKKSRRGRRPEQAIYITPGRRSMINLNTQASHSGVGYVTGISTDSSNTDNGSIITLDDVMNVINSKDDNISEDVIVKILNFFRNLDDSQGKAMEASLIKFSVLLIEREILSPSIMEKLVVTLILVGRKLEQDHSKELDSLLAVMRDEFIKKDTSPETRRQIMSVIESRARNWGMTRHV
;
A
#
# COMPACT_ATOMS: atom_id res chain seq x y z
N MET A 1 24.12 27.00 58.56
CA MET A 1 24.19 27.72 57.28
C MET A 1 25.14 26.96 56.39
N GLU A 2 24.61 26.14 55.48
CA GLU A 2 25.43 25.46 54.47
C GLU A 2 24.75 25.59 53.10
N VAL A 3 25.59 25.98 52.14
CA VAL A 3 25.23 26.51 50.84
C VAL A 3 25.06 25.35 49.86
N SER A 4 23.87 25.26 49.27
CA SER A 4 23.54 24.33 48.19
C SER A 4 24.44 24.57 46.96
N LYS A 5 25.29 23.59 46.65
CA LYS A 5 26.03 23.47 45.39
C LYS A 5 25.45 22.32 44.56
N LYS A 6 24.61 22.61 43.57
CA LYS A 6 24.36 21.74 42.39
C LYS A 6 24.18 22.66 41.17
N SER A 7 25.26 23.00 40.49
CA SER A 7 25.94 22.26 39.42
C SER A 7 25.19 22.33 38.07
N ARG A 8 25.93 22.85 37.10
CA ARG A 8 25.53 23.40 35.81
C ARG A 8 25.17 22.30 34.81
N ARG A 9 24.19 22.61 33.94
CA ARG A 9 23.85 21.86 32.72
C ARG A 9 25.10 21.60 31.87
N GLY A 10 25.45 20.33 31.67
CA GLY A 10 26.37 19.87 30.63
C GLY A 10 25.60 19.56 29.36
N ARG A 11 25.94 20.25 28.26
CA ARG A 11 25.43 19.98 26.90
C ARG A 11 26.02 18.68 26.37
N ARG A 12 25.20 17.92 25.63
CA ARG A 12 25.56 16.68 24.92
C ARG A 12 26.67 16.96 23.89
N PRO A 13 27.70 16.10 23.77
CA PRO A 13 28.56 16.12 22.59
C PRO A 13 27.86 15.43 21.41
N GLU A 14 27.84 16.16 20.29
CA GLU A 14 27.43 15.75 18.95
C GLU A 14 28.30 14.57 18.47
N GLN A 15 27.68 13.46 18.06
CA GLN A 15 28.37 12.41 17.32
C GLN A 15 28.11 12.64 15.83
N ALA A 16 29.07 13.25 15.15
CA ALA A 16 29.10 13.35 13.70
C ALA A 16 29.35 11.96 13.10
N ILE A 17 28.41 11.46 12.30
CA ILE A 17 28.58 10.24 11.52
C ILE A 17 29.35 10.60 10.24
N TYR A 18 30.53 10.02 10.10
CA TYR A 18 31.39 10.15 8.91
C TYR A 18 30.85 9.26 7.79
N ILE A 19 30.52 9.83 6.62
CA ILE A 19 30.14 9.11 5.40
C ILE A 19 31.30 9.19 4.41
N THR A 20 31.88 8.04 4.07
CA THR A 20 32.98 7.91 3.10
C THR A 20 32.44 8.00 1.66
N PRO A 21 33.03 8.81 0.76
CA PRO A 21 32.61 8.85 -0.64
C PRO A 21 33.51 8.00 -1.55
N GLY A 22 32.88 7.22 -2.44
CA GLY A 22 33.47 6.72 -3.70
C GLY A 22 33.34 5.21 -3.91
N ARG A 23 33.22 4.66 -5.12
CA ARG A 23 32.95 5.18 -6.47
C ARG A 23 32.82 3.93 -7.36
N ARG A 24 31.71 3.81 -8.12
CA ARG A 24 31.54 3.10 -9.41
C ARG A 24 32.04 1.64 -9.54
N SER A 25 31.12 0.70 -9.68
CA SER A 25 31.33 -0.53 -10.46
C SER A 25 30.83 -0.31 -11.89
N MET A 26 31.76 -0.29 -12.85
CA MET A 26 31.45 -0.46 -14.27
C MET A 26 30.95 -1.89 -14.49
N ILE A 27 29.76 -2.05 -15.07
CA ILE A 27 29.39 -3.31 -15.72
C ILE A 27 29.59 -3.08 -17.22
N ASN A 28 30.56 -3.81 -17.75
CA ASN A 28 30.87 -3.90 -19.16
C ASN A 28 30.54 -5.33 -19.57
N LEU A 29 29.56 -5.53 -20.46
CA LEU A 29 29.40 -6.79 -21.20
C LEU A 29 28.91 -6.46 -22.62
N ASN A 30 29.88 -6.57 -23.52
CA ASN A 30 29.83 -6.78 -24.98
C ASN A 30 28.50 -7.35 -25.51
N THR A 31 27.87 -6.77 -26.54
CA THR A 31 28.24 -6.76 -27.98
C THR A 31 27.53 -7.87 -28.77
N GLN A 32 26.60 -7.44 -29.62
CA GLN A 32 26.27 -7.85 -31.00
C GLN A 32 24.90 -7.21 -31.31
N ALA A 33 24.53 -6.75 -32.49
CA ALA A 33 25.20 -6.43 -33.74
C ALA A 33 24.21 -5.50 -34.48
N SER A 34 24.76 -4.62 -35.29
CA SER A 34 24.11 -3.72 -36.24
C SER A 34 22.94 -4.37 -36.99
N HIS A 35 21.83 -3.65 -37.19
CA HIS A 35 21.13 -3.56 -38.49
C HIS A 35 20.23 -2.32 -38.53
N SER A 36 20.41 -1.54 -39.58
CA SER A 36 19.62 -0.41 -40.08
C SER A 36 18.18 -0.81 -40.42
N GLY A 37 17.23 0.11 -40.30
CA GLY A 37 15.97 -0.01 -41.05
C GLY A 37 14.81 0.82 -40.50
N VAL A 38 14.53 1.92 -41.18
CA VAL A 38 13.24 2.64 -41.12
C VAL A 38 12.14 1.72 -41.65
N GLY A 39 11.00 1.63 -40.95
CA GLY A 39 9.82 0.91 -41.43
C GLY A 39 8.62 1.04 -40.49
N TYR A 40 7.65 1.89 -40.88
CA TYR A 40 6.29 1.84 -40.37
C TYR A 40 5.61 0.55 -40.83
N VAL A 41 5.10 -0.30 -39.93
CA VAL A 41 3.97 -1.22 -40.23
C VAL A 41 3.21 -1.54 -38.94
N THR A 42 1.94 -1.18 -38.93
CA THR A 42 0.85 -1.72 -38.10
C THR A 42 0.79 -3.25 -38.19
N GLY A 43 0.87 -3.94 -37.07
CA GLY A 43 0.69 -5.39 -37.02
C GLY A 43 0.29 -5.84 -35.62
N ILE A 44 -1.01 -5.90 -35.37
CA ILE A 44 -1.57 -6.81 -34.37
C ILE A 44 -1.31 -8.20 -34.93
N SER A 45 -0.42 -8.95 -34.30
CA SER A 45 -0.42 -10.40 -34.40
C SER A 45 0.01 -10.99 -33.07
N THR A 46 -0.97 -11.64 -32.47
CA THR A 46 -0.83 -12.77 -31.58
C THR A 46 0.27 -13.70 -32.08
N ASP A 47 1.21 -14.07 -31.21
CA ASP A 47 1.58 -15.48 -31.05
C ASP A 47 2.29 -15.72 -29.72
N SER A 48 1.78 -16.77 -29.06
CA SER A 48 2.15 -17.27 -27.74
C SER A 48 3.60 -17.73 -27.64
N SER A 49 4.26 -17.37 -26.54
CA SER A 49 5.20 -18.28 -25.88
C SER A 49 5.30 -18.00 -24.37
N ASN A 50 4.54 -18.79 -23.62
CA ASN A 50 4.91 -19.43 -22.36
C ASN A 50 5.83 -18.66 -21.40
N THR A 51 5.24 -17.88 -20.50
CA THR A 51 5.78 -17.58 -19.17
C THR A 51 4.62 -17.51 -18.19
N ASP A 52 4.72 -18.26 -17.08
CA ASP A 52 3.89 -18.24 -15.87
C ASP A 52 2.43 -17.80 -16.00
N ASN A 53 1.50 -18.71 -15.73
CA ASN A 53 0.08 -18.42 -15.53
C ASN A 53 -0.14 -17.57 -14.25
N GLY A 54 0.38 -16.35 -14.21
CA GLY A 54 -0.09 -15.31 -13.32
C GLY A 54 -1.41 -14.79 -13.88
N SER A 55 -2.53 -15.38 -13.46
CA SER A 55 -3.87 -14.87 -13.80
C SER A 55 -3.91 -13.36 -13.52
N ILE A 56 -3.98 -12.57 -14.60
CA ILE A 56 -4.13 -11.12 -14.51
C ILE A 56 -5.52 -10.88 -13.92
N ILE A 57 -5.58 -10.33 -12.70
CA ILE A 57 -6.84 -9.89 -12.11
C ILE A 57 -7.30 -8.65 -12.87
N THR A 58 -8.54 -8.70 -13.37
CA THR A 58 -9.20 -7.58 -14.03
C THR A 58 -10.11 -6.82 -13.07
N LEU A 59 -10.51 -5.60 -13.45
CA LEU A 59 -11.51 -4.83 -12.70
C LEU A 59 -12.83 -5.60 -12.56
N ASP A 60 -13.24 -6.34 -13.60
CA ASP A 60 -14.47 -7.14 -13.57
C ASP A 60 -14.37 -8.27 -12.54
N ASP A 61 -13.20 -8.89 -12.37
CA ASP A 61 -12.96 -9.89 -11.32
C ASP A 61 -13.11 -9.27 -9.93
N VAL A 62 -12.54 -8.07 -9.71
CA VAL A 62 -12.68 -7.34 -8.45
C VAL A 62 -14.15 -7.01 -8.16
N MET A 63 -14.87 -6.50 -9.16
CA MET A 63 -16.28 -6.15 -9.03
C MET A 63 -17.16 -7.38 -8.83
N ASN A 64 -16.84 -8.50 -9.48
CA ASN A 64 -17.52 -9.77 -9.25
C ASN A 64 -17.34 -10.25 -7.82
N VAL A 65 -16.13 -10.12 -7.25
CA VAL A 65 -15.87 -10.48 -5.85
C VAL A 65 -16.62 -9.54 -4.89
N ILE A 66 -16.64 -8.23 -5.16
CA ILE A 66 -17.38 -7.26 -4.33
C ILE A 66 -18.89 -7.53 -4.37
N ASN A 67 -19.42 -7.87 -5.54
CA ASN A 67 -20.85 -8.13 -5.73
C ASN A 67 -21.24 -9.58 -5.42
N SER A 68 -20.28 -10.48 -5.22
CA SER A 68 -20.58 -11.87 -4.89
C SER A 68 -21.22 -11.92 -3.51
N LYS A 69 -22.20 -12.81 -3.35
CA LYS A 69 -22.73 -13.19 -2.03
C LYS A 69 -21.98 -14.38 -1.44
N ASP A 70 -20.84 -14.74 -2.02
CA ASP A 70 -20.07 -15.90 -1.61
C ASP A 70 -19.10 -15.49 -0.49
N ASP A 71 -19.26 -16.08 0.68
CA ASP A 71 -18.43 -15.80 1.85
C ASP A 71 -17.05 -16.48 1.76
N ASN A 72 -16.86 -17.41 0.83
CA ASN A 72 -15.61 -18.17 0.68
C ASN A 72 -14.67 -17.56 -0.36
N ILE A 73 -14.23 -16.31 -0.12
CA ILE A 73 -13.17 -15.71 -0.93
C ILE A 73 -11.81 -16.24 -0.45
N SER A 74 -11.04 -16.86 -1.34
CA SER A 74 -9.69 -17.35 -1.04
C SER A 74 -8.73 -16.20 -0.69
N GLU A 75 -7.88 -16.41 0.32
CA GLU A 75 -6.82 -15.47 0.72
C GLU A 75 -5.90 -15.09 -0.44
N ASP A 76 -5.57 -16.04 -1.34
CA ASP A 76 -4.74 -15.76 -2.52
C ASP A 76 -5.40 -14.73 -3.46
N VAL A 77 -6.72 -14.82 -3.63
CA VAL A 77 -7.50 -13.86 -4.45
C VAL A 77 -7.47 -12.49 -3.79
N ILE A 78 -7.66 -12.42 -2.48
CA ILE A 78 -7.62 -11.15 -1.71
C ILE A 78 -6.25 -10.49 -1.85
N VAL A 79 -5.16 -11.25 -1.69
CA VAL A 79 -3.80 -10.73 -1.82
C VAL A 79 -3.54 -10.20 -3.23
N LYS A 80 -3.98 -10.91 -4.27
CA LYS A 80 -3.84 -10.45 -5.66
C LYS A 80 -4.64 -9.17 -5.92
N ILE A 81 -5.87 -9.04 -5.38
CA ILE A 81 -6.68 -7.83 -5.48
C ILE A 81 -5.99 -6.65 -4.79
N LEU A 82 -5.45 -6.85 -3.58
CA LEU A 82 -4.74 -5.78 -2.85
C LEU A 82 -3.45 -5.35 -3.57
N ASN A 83 -2.72 -6.30 -4.17
CA ASN A 83 -1.56 -6.01 -5.01
C ASN A 83 -1.96 -5.27 -6.29
N PHE A 84 -3.10 -5.63 -6.89
CA PHE A 84 -3.66 -4.91 -8.03
C PHE A 84 -3.90 -3.44 -7.66
N PHE A 85 -4.55 -3.16 -6.51
CA PHE A 85 -4.80 -1.79 -6.06
C PHE A 85 -3.52 -0.99 -5.78
N ARG A 86 -2.46 -1.67 -5.34
CA ARG A 86 -1.16 -1.03 -5.06
C ARG A 86 -0.45 -0.54 -6.32
N ASN A 87 -0.67 -1.20 -7.45
CA ASN A 87 0.01 -0.91 -8.72
C ASN A 87 -0.85 -0.09 -9.68
N LEU A 88 -1.91 0.56 -9.18
CA LEU A 88 -2.80 1.38 -10.01
C LEU A 88 -2.12 2.68 -10.46
N ASP A 89 -2.04 2.84 -11.78
CA ASP A 89 -1.68 4.10 -12.43
C ASP A 89 -2.84 5.11 -12.36
N ASP A 90 -2.50 6.41 -12.38
CA ASP A 90 -3.43 7.53 -12.21
C ASP A 90 -4.58 7.56 -13.25
N SER A 91 -4.43 6.89 -14.40
CA SER A 91 -5.43 6.87 -15.47
C SER A 91 -6.65 5.99 -15.19
N GLN A 92 -6.55 5.01 -14.28
CA GLN A 92 -7.65 4.13 -13.87
C GLN A 92 -8.12 4.39 -12.41
N GLY A 93 -7.46 5.32 -11.70
CA GLY A 93 -7.53 5.46 -10.24
C GLY A 93 -8.93 5.69 -9.66
N LYS A 94 -9.73 6.63 -10.19
CA LYS A 94 -10.93 7.11 -9.47
C LYS A 94 -12.03 6.06 -9.28
N ALA A 95 -12.34 5.27 -10.31
CA ALA A 95 -13.35 4.22 -10.20
C ALA A 95 -12.85 3.06 -9.32
N MET A 96 -11.55 2.79 -9.36
CA MET A 96 -10.93 1.70 -8.62
C MET A 96 -10.72 2.04 -7.14
N GLU A 97 -10.47 3.30 -6.82
CA GLU A 97 -10.39 3.81 -5.46
C GLU A 97 -11.68 3.57 -4.66
N ALA A 98 -12.84 3.84 -5.27
CA ALA A 98 -14.13 3.52 -4.66
C ALA A 98 -14.33 2.01 -4.48
N SER A 99 -13.86 1.19 -5.44
CA SER A 99 -13.91 -0.26 -5.33
C SER A 99 -13.00 -0.80 -4.21
N LEU A 100 -11.83 -0.19 -3.99
CA LEU A 100 -10.96 -0.54 -2.87
C LEU A 100 -11.66 -0.30 -1.53
N ILE A 101 -12.36 0.82 -1.36
CA ILE A 101 -13.10 1.11 -0.13
C ILE A 101 -14.18 0.06 0.09
N LYS A 102 -15.01 -0.22 -0.91
CA LYS A 102 -16.07 -1.24 -0.83
C LYS A 102 -15.52 -2.62 -0.52
N PHE A 103 -14.42 -3.00 -1.17
CA PHE A 103 -13.73 -4.25 -0.92
C PHE A 103 -13.20 -4.34 0.51
N SER A 104 -12.60 -3.25 1.02
CA SER A 104 -12.09 -3.18 2.38
C SER A 104 -13.19 -3.35 3.43
N VAL A 105 -14.34 -2.68 3.22
CA VAL A 105 -15.53 -2.83 4.09
C VAL A 105 -16.01 -4.29 4.06
N LEU A 106 -16.13 -4.90 2.88
CA LEU A 106 -16.56 -6.29 2.73
C LEU A 106 -15.65 -7.26 3.49
N LEU A 107 -14.33 -7.09 3.41
CA LEU A 107 -13.38 -7.94 4.12
C LEU A 107 -13.56 -7.87 5.65
N ILE A 108 -13.82 -6.67 6.17
CA ILE A 108 -14.04 -6.45 7.61
C ILE A 108 -15.40 -7.03 8.04
N GLU A 109 -16.47 -6.73 7.32
CA GLU A 109 -17.84 -7.18 7.65
C GLU A 109 -18.00 -8.69 7.57
N ARG A 110 -17.28 -9.37 6.67
CA ARG A 110 -17.30 -10.83 6.55
C ARG A 110 -16.29 -11.55 7.45
N GLU A 111 -15.53 -10.81 8.26
CA GLU A 111 -14.52 -11.38 9.17
C GLU A 111 -13.45 -12.23 8.45
N ILE A 112 -13.16 -11.95 7.17
CA ILE A 112 -12.17 -12.67 6.34
C ILE A 112 -10.74 -12.13 6.59
N LEU A 113 -10.52 -11.48 7.73
CA LEU A 113 -9.27 -10.79 8.05
C LEU A 113 -8.27 -11.72 8.74
N SER A 114 -7.47 -12.44 7.95
CA SER A 114 -6.21 -12.98 8.47
C SER A 114 -5.27 -11.82 8.84
N PRO A 115 -4.38 -11.97 9.84
CA PRO A 115 -3.39 -10.94 10.17
C PRO A 115 -2.52 -10.51 8.96
N SER A 116 -2.26 -11.44 8.03
CA SER A 116 -1.52 -11.21 6.78
C SER A 116 -2.31 -10.36 5.78
N ILE A 117 -3.60 -10.67 5.58
CA ILE A 117 -4.49 -9.88 4.73
C ILE A 117 -4.62 -8.46 5.30
N MET A 118 -4.81 -8.36 6.61
CA MET A 118 -4.98 -7.07 7.27
C MET A 118 -3.71 -6.22 7.17
N GLU A 119 -2.51 -6.80 7.31
CA GLU A 119 -1.25 -6.08 7.09
C GLU A 119 -1.20 -5.49 5.67
N LYS A 120 -1.50 -6.30 4.66
CA LYS A 120 -1.50 -5.86 3.25
C LYS A 120 -2.54 -4.79 3.00
N LEU A 121 -3.74 -4.94 3.56
CA LEU A 121 -4.81 -3.97 3.46
C LEU A 121 -4.39 -2.62 4.05
N VAL A 122 -3.79 -2.63 5.25
CA VAL A 122 -3.26 -1.43 5.91
C VAL A 122 -2.19 -0.75 5.06
N VAL A 123 -1.24 -1.50 4.51
CA VAL A 123 -0.21 -0.95 3.61
C VAL A 123 -0.85 -0.31 2.39
N THR A 124 -1.80 -0.98 1.74
CA THR A 124 -2.50 -0.45 0.57
C THR A 124 -3.26 0.83 0.92
N LEU A 125 -4.01 0.84 2.03
CA LEU A 125 -4.75 2.03 2.51
C LEU A 125 -3.82 3.20 2.84
N ILE A 126 -2.63 2.96 3.40
CA ILE A 126 -1.67 4.04 3.68
C ILE A 126 -1.12 4.63 2.37
N LEU A 127 -0.84 3.78 1.37
CA LEU A 127 -0.30 4.23 0.09
C LEU A 127 -1.30 5.06 -0.72
N VAL A 128 -2.56 4.63 -0.75
CA VAL A 128 -3.60 5.29 -1.56
C VAL A 128 -4.48 6.25 -0.77
N GLY A 129 -4.37 6.25 0.57
CA GLY A 129 -5.29 6.94 1.48
C GLY A 129 -5.38 8.44 1.25
N ARG A 130 -4.31 9.09 0.81
CA ARG A 130 -4.35 10.51 0.45
C ARG A 130 -5.24 10.78 -0.77
N LYS A 131 -5.13 9.94 -1.80
CA LYS A 131 -5.98 10.07 -3.01
C LYS A 131 -7.43 9.79 -2.65
N LEU A 132 -7.67 8.75 -1.85
CA LEU A 132 -8.99 8.45 -1.29
C LEU A 132 -9.56 9.62 -0.49
N GLU A 133 -8.77 10.32 0.33
CA GLU A 133 -9.26 11.47 1.10
C GLU A 133 -9.57 12.68 0.22
N GLN A 134 -8.89 12.83 -0.93
CA GLN A 134 -9.16 13.91 -1.88
C GLN A 134 -10.43 13.66 -2.72
N ASP A 135 -10.58 12.45 -3.23
CA ASP A 135 -11.64 12.10 -4.19
C ASP A 135 -12.87 11.44 -3.54
N HIS A 136 -12.70 10.73 -2.42
CA HIS A 136 -13.71 9.86 -1.77
C HIS A 136 -13.71 9.97 -0.23
N SER A 137 -13.59 11.20 0.29
CA SER A 137 -13.45 11.46 1.75
C SER A 137 -14.55 10.83 2.61
N LYS A 138 -15.81 10.85 2.16
CA LYS A 138 -16.96 10.34 2.93
C LYS A 138 -16.97 8.82 3.01
N GLU A 139 -16.64 8.17 1.91
CA GLU A 139 -16.52 6.72 1.81
C GLU A 139 -15.35 6.23 2.67
N LEU A 140 -14.23 6.96 2.66
CA LEU A 140 -13.08 6.69 3.51
C LEU A 140 -13.41 6.88 5.00
N ASP A 141 -14.15 7.93 5.35
CA ASP A 141 -14.67 8.13 6.71
C ASP A 141 -15.52 6.95 7.18
N SER A 142 -16.37 6.43 6.29
CA SER A 142 -17.23 5.28 6.57
C SER A 142 -16.40 4.01 6.80
N LEU A 143 -15.38 3.75 5.95
CA LEU A 143 -14.45 2.64 6.17
C LEU A 143 -13.72 2.75 7.51
N LEU A 144 -13.27 3.95 7.88
CA LEU A 144 -12.58 4.16 9.16
C LEU A 144 -13.51 4.02 10.37
N ALA A 145 -14.81 4.31 10.21
CA ALA A 145 -15.80 3.99 11.22
C ALA A 145 -15.94 2.48 11.39
N VAL A 146 -16.07 1.72 10.28
CA VAL A 146 -16.13 0.24 10.32
C VAL A 146 -14.86 -0.35 10.96
N MET A 147 -13.68 0.14 10.59
CA MET A 147 -12.42 -0.29 11.24
C MET A 147 -12.37 0.06 12.73
N ARG A 148 -12.94 1.20 13.14
CA ARG A 148 -13.01 1.57 14.56
C ARG A 148 -13.96 0.67 15.34
N ASP A 149 -15.10 0.32 14.76
CA ASP A 149 -16.06 -0.59 15.39
C ASP A 149 -15.41 -1.97 15.56
N GLU A 150 -14.68 -2.43 14.53
CA GLU A 150 -13.86 -3.63 14.61
C GLU A 150 -12.77 -3.53 15.69
N PHE A 151 -12.15 -2.37 15.89
CA PHE A 151 -11.16 -2.20 16.97
C PHE A 151 -11.76 -2.36 18.38
N ILE A 152 -13.01 -1.93 18.58
CA ILE A 152 -13.71 -1.93 19.87
C ILE A 152 -14.20 -3.33 20.25
N LYS A 153 -14.48 -4.19 19.27
CA LYS A 153 -14.88 -5.59 19.49
C LYS A 153 -13.88 -6.31 20.42
N LYS A 154 -14.40 -7.13 21.34
CA LYS A 154 -13.60 -7.71 22.44
C LYS A 154 -12.65 -8.82 21.97
N ASP A 155 -13.11 -9.55 20.98
CA ASP A 155 -12.53 -10.71 20.31
C ASP A 155 -11.46 -10.35 19.27
N THR A 156 -11.35 -9.08 18.89
CA THR A 156 -10.33 -8.60 17.95
C THR A 156 -8.93 -8.81 18.49
N SER A 157 -8.09 -9.45 17.68
CA SER A 157 -6.73 -9.77 18.08
C SER A 157 -5.91 -8.49 18.38
N PRO A 158 -4.96 -8.52 19.32
CA PRO A 158 -4.08 -7.39 19.59
C PRO A 158 -3.31 -6.93 18.35
N GLU A 159 -2.98 -7.85 17.44
CA GLU A 159 -2.26 -7.55 16.21
C GLU A 159 -3.14 -6.78 15.22
N THR A 160 -4.37 -7.26 15.00
CA THR A 160 -5.38 -6.56 14.19
C THR A 160 -5.65 -5.16 14.74
N ARG A 161 -5.74 -5.00 16.07
CA ARG A 161 -5.90 -3.68 16.71
C ARG A 161 -4.73 -2.74 16.42
N ARG A 162 -3.48 -3.23 16.46
CA ARG A 162 -2.29 -2.43 16.10
C ARG A 162 -2.33 -2.01 14.63
N GLN A 163 -2.73 -2.92 13.75
CA GLN A 163 -2.86 -2.65 12.32
C GLN A 163 -3.93 -1.58 12.04
N ILE A 164 -5.10 -1.68 12.65
CA ILE A 164 -6.15 -0.64 12.57
C ILE A 164 -5.61 0.70 13.08
N MET A 165 -4.93 0.69 14.23
CA MET A 165 -4.36 1.91 14.81
C MET A 165 -3.35 2.57 13.87
N SER A 166 -2.55 1.79 13.14
CA SER A 166 -1.60 2.29 12.14
C SER A 166 -2.28 3.12 11.04
N VAL A 167 -3.44 2.67 10.55
CA VAL A 167 -4.21 3.44 9.54
C VAL A 167 -4.74 4.74 10.12
N ILE A 168 -5.31 4.70 11.33
CA ILE A 168 -5.86 5.88 12.01
C ILE A 168 -4.74 6.91 12.28
N GLU A 169 -3.59 6.46 12.77
CA GLU A 169 -2.43 7.33 12.99
C GLU A 169 -1.89 7.89 11.68
N SER A 170 -1.82 7.08 10.63
CA SER A 170 -1.38 7.52 9.31
C SER A 170 -2.28 8.65 8.80
N ARG A 171 -3.60 8.49 8.87
CA ARG A 171 -4.54 9.56 8.53
C ARG A 171 -4.36 10.80 9.39
N ALA A 172 -4.22 10.66 10.72
CA ALA A 172 -4.00 11.79 11.62
C ALA A 172 -2.72 12.57 11.28
N ARG A 173 -1.72 11.89 10.71
CA ARG A 173 -0.48 12.48 10.17
C ARG A 173 -0.57 12.84 8.69
N ASN A 174 -1.77 12.93 8.13
CA ASN A 174 -2.01 13.24 6.72
C ASN A 174 -1.26 12.29 5.77
N TRP A 175 -1.37 10.99 6.05
CA TRP A 175 -0.81 9.86 5.31
C TRP A 175 0.72 9.84 5.21
N GLY A 176 1.41 10.37 6.23
CA GLY A 176 2.87 10.28 6.34
C GLY A 176 3.65 11.28 5.48
N MET A 177 3.00 12.29 4.90
CA MET A 177 3.74 13.41 4.30
C MET A 177 4.28 14.36 5.38
N THR A 178 5.58 14.28 5.63
CA THR A 178 6.34 15.45 6.06
C THR A 178 6.13 16.55 5.03
N ARG A 179 5.44 17.63 5.41
CA ARG A 179 5.43 18.86 4.63
C ARG A 179 6.88 19.29 4.46
N HIS A 180 7.42 19.19 3.25
CA HIS A 180 8.57 20.01 2.88
C HIS A 180 8.05 21.45 2.83
N VAL A 181 8.23 22.15 3.94
CA VAL A 181 8.09 23.60 4.08
C VAL A 181 9.34 24.24 3.51
#